data_AF-A0A820X1J6-F1
#
_entry.id   AF-A0A820X1J6-F1
#
_cell.length_a   1.000
_cell.length_b   1.000
_cell.length_c   1.000
_cell.angle_alpha   90.00
_cell.angle_beta   90.00
_cell.angle_gamma   90.00
#
_symmetry.space_group_name_H-M   'P 1'
#
loop_
_entity.id
_entity.type
_entity.pdbx_description
1 polymer ?
#
loop_
_entity_poly.entity_id
_entity_poly.type
_entity_poly.pdbx_seq_one_letter_code
_entity_poly.pdbx_strand_id
1 'polypeptide(L)'
;QKHPILKCLINLYKIIDDQNNEDNSENTSFLNYFLDNISSNLCRSKNAYRYNEPVLRFAMAFHVLSGNIAYEFVRLNVPGALPALSTLQGLPLNKQHRMKEAEFRFDSLSAHMNSLKTNIAFAAEDWTAVIKKISYDSLTNSFVGLVPHLNDGIPTTLHYQTDSFKKLRECFSTEDRSHLINIHMIQPIFTFCIWNK
;
A
#
# COMPACT_ATOMS: atom_id res chain seq x y z
N GLN A 1 26.03 5.15 24.61
CA GLN A 1 25.37 5.13 23.28
C GLN A 1 25.14 3.68 22.87
N LYS A 2 23.96 3.31 22.35
CA LYS A 2 23.54 1.91 22.24
C LYS A 2 24.10 1.15 21.01
N HIS A 3 24.62 1.86 19.99
CA HIS A 3 25.16 1.25 18.75
C HIS A 3 26.34 2.04 18.15
N PRO A 4 27.52 2.08 18.79
CA PRO A 4 28.66 2.89 18.34
C PRO A 4 29.29 2.40 17.03
N ILE A 5 29.35 1.08 16.82
CA ILE A 5 29.96 0.46 15.62
C ILE A 5 29.16 0.79 14.36
N LEU A 6 27.83 0.63 14.41
CA LEU A 6 26.96 0.92 13.26
C LEU A 6 27.06 2.40 12.85
N LYS A 7 27.09 3.32 13.83
CA LYS A 7 27.27 4.75 13.55
C LYS A 7 28.63 5.03 12.90
N CYS A 8 29.69 4.37 13.37
CA CYS A 8 31.03 4.50 12.79
C CYS A 8 31.08 4.00 11.34
N LEU A 9 30.47 2.84 11.05
CA LEU A 9 30.38 2.30 9.69
C LEU A 9 29.61 3.20 8.73
N ILE A 10 28.50 3.78 9.17
CA ILE A 10 27.72 4.71 8.33
C ILE A 10 28.52 5.97 8.04
N ASN A 11 29.22 6.52 9.04
CA ASN A 11 30.07 7.69 8.84
C ASN A 11 31.25 7.39 7.90
N LEU A 12 31.89 6.23 8.04
CA LEU A 12 32.95 5.79 7.16
C LEU A 12 32.46 5.67 5.71
N TYR A 13 31.28 5.06 5.51
CA TYR A 13 30.68 4.94 4.19
C TYR A 13 30.47 6.30 3.53
N LYS A 14 29.90 7.27 4.27
CA LYS A 14 29.68 8.63 3.76
C LYS A 14 30.97 9.32 3.35
N ILE A 15 32.03 9.19 4.15
CA ILE A 15 33.34 9.76 3.82
C ILE A 15 33.90 9.15 2.52
N ILE A 16 33.74 7.84 2.33
CA ILE A 16 34.18 7.14 1.12
C ILE A 16 33.33 7.55 -0.09
N ASP A 17 32.02 7.71 0.08
CA ASP A 17 31.11 8.14 -0.99
C ASP A 17 31.41 9.58 -1.42
N ASP A 18 31.61 10.48 -0.46
CA ASP A 18 31.97 11.88 -0.71
C ASP A 18 33.33 12.02 -1.44
N GLN A 19 34.28 11.11 -1.19
CA GLN A 19 35.58 11.10 -1.86
C GLN A 19 35.54 10.54 -3.30
N ASN A 20 34.53 9.74 -3.65
CA ASN A 20 34.41 9.11 -4.96
C ASN A 20 33.46 9.84 -5.92
N ASN A 21 32.69 10.83 -5.44
CA ASN A 21 31.58 11.45 -6.16
C ASN A 21 31.92 12.83 -6.80
N GLU A 22 33.17 13.09 -7.19
CA GLU A 22 33.47 14.29 -8.02
C GLU A 22 32.79 14.25 -9.42
N ASP A 23 32.30 13.09 -9.90
CA ASP A 23 31.78 12.92 -11.27
C ASP A 23 30.40 12.23 -11.45
N ASN A 24 29.63 11.90 -10.39
CA ASN A 24 28.35 11.16 -10.54
C ASN A 24 27.20 11.73 -9.71
N SER A 25 26.53 12.77 -10.23
CA SER A 25 25.51 13.54 -9.49
C SER A 25 24.10 12.94 -9.42
N GLU A 26 23.81 11.76 -10.00
CA GLU A 26 22.41 11.31 -10.15
C GLU A 26 22.02 9.99 -9.47
N ASN A 27 22.96 9.16 -8.99
CA ASN A 27 22.64 7.79 -8.54
C ASN A 27 22.57 7.55 -7.01
N THR A 28 22.79 8.54 -6.15
CA THR A 28 22.89 8.34 -4.67
C THR A 28 21.73 8.93 -3.85
N SER A 29 20.62 9.33 -4.48
CA SER A 29 19.49 9.98 -3.78
C SER A 29 18.94 9.15 -2.62
N PHE A 30 18.46 7.92 -2.87
CA PHE A 30 17.77 7.15 -1.84
C PHE A 30 18.71 6.61 -0.74
N LEU A 31 19.88 6.11 -1.11
CA LEU A 31 20.82 5.53 -0.14
C LEU A 31 21.26 6.56 0.89
N ASN A 32 21.51 7.80 0.45
CA ASN A 32 21.83 8.90 1.35
C ASN A 32 20.66 9.22 2.29
N TYR A 33 19.42 9.31 1.75
CA TYR A 33 18.23 9.45 2.59
C TYR A 33 18.08 8.32 3.62
N PHE A 34 18.41 7.08 3.25
CA PHE A 34 18.31 5.91 4.11
C PHE A 34 19.36 5.94 5.24
N LEU A 35 20.62 6.22 4.90
CA LEU A 35 21.72 6.33 5.86
C LEU A 35 21.54 7.52 6.81
N ASP A 36 21.06 8.65 6.31
CA ASP A 36 20.70 9.81 7.12
C ASP A 36 19.58 9.50 8.10
N ASN A 37 18.58 8.73 7.65
CA ASN A 37 17.47 8.33 8.50
C ASN A 37 17.95 7.45 9.66
N ILE A 38 18.80 6.45 9.36
CA ILE A 38 19.40 5.58 10.39
C ILE A 38 20.21 6.42 11.36
N SER A 39 21.13 7.26 10.86
CA SER A 39 22.00 8.10 11.69
C SER A 39 21.20 8.99 12.63
N SER A 40 20.15 9.62 12.10
CA SER A 40 19.26 10.49 12.87
C SER A 40 18.49 9.73 13.93
N ASN A 41 17.96 8.55 13.60
CA ASN A 41 17.20 7.73 14.54
C ASN A 41 18.09 7.10 15.62
N LEU A 42 19.34 6.74 15.31
CA LEU A 42 20.30 6.26 16.31
C LEU A 42 20.63 7.32 17.38
N CYS A 43 20.48 8.61 17.06
CA CYS A 43 20.62 9.72 18.01
C CYS A 43 19.35 9.98 18.83
N ARG A 44 18.20 9.39 18.45
CA ARG A 44 16.90 9.56 19.13
C ARG A 44 16.62 8.41 20.09
N SER A 45 15.67 8.63 21.01
CA SER A 45 15.10 7.53 21.79
C SER A 45 14.29 6.61 20.88
N LYS A 46 14.18 5.32 21.23
CA LYS A 46 13.47 4.31 20.42
C LYS A 46 12.02 4.68 20.09
N ASN A 47 11.35 5.38 21.01
CA ASN A 47 9.96 5.79 20.85
C ASN A 47 9.80 7.06 20.01
N ALA A 48 10.91 7.72 19.64
CA ALA A 48 10.94 8.98 18.89
C ALA A 48 11.52 8.80 17.48
N TYR A 49 11.61 7.56 16.97
CA TYR A 49 12.06 7.32 15.60
C TYR A 49 11.12 7.98 14.59
N ARG A 50 11.70 8.61 13.57
CA ARG A 50 10.95 9.21 12.46
C ARG A 50 11.59 8.81 11.14
N TYR A 51 10.74 8.54 10.17
CA TYR A 51 11.13 7.99 8.89
C TYR A 51 10.76 8.99 7.79
N ASN A 52 11.69 9.21 6.87
CA ASN A 52 11.44 10.05 5.71
C ASN A 52 10.54 9.30 4.72
N GLU A 53 9.77 10.03 3.92
CA GLU A 53 8.81 9.45 2.96
C GLU A 53 9.44 8.43 1.99
N PRO A 54 10.63 8.64 1.41
CA PRO A 54 11.27 7.61 0.58
C PRO A 54 11.55 6.31 1.34
N VAL A 55 11.96 6.40 2.61
CA VAL A 55 12.24 5.24 3.47
C VAL A 55 10.94 4.50 3.81
N LEU A 56 9.84 5.23 4.03
CA LEU A 56 8.53 4.63 4.26
C LEU A 56 8.01 3.87 3.03
N ARG A 57 8.17 4.44 1.84
CA ARG A 57 7.81 3.79 0.57
C ARG A 57 8.67 2.54 0.32
N PHE A 58 9.97 2.64 0.53
CA PHE A 58 10.87 1.50 0.47
C PHE A 58 10.47 0.40 1.47
N ALA A 59 10.22 0.78 2.72
CA ALA A 59 9.82 -0.18 3.75
C ALA A 59 8.51 -0.89 3.40
N MET A 60 7.53 -0.17 2.82
CA MET A 60 6.29 -0.76 2.34
C MET A 60 6.52 -1.74 1.18
N ALA A 61 7.29 -1.34 0.17
CA ALA A 61 7.61 -2.21 -0.96
C ALA A 61 8.39 -3.46 -0.50
N PHE A 62 9.39 -3.26 0.36
CA PHE A 62 10.18 -4.35 0.92
C PHE A 62 9.31 -5.30 1.75
N HIS A 63 8.39 -4.79 2.57
CA HIS A 63 7.46 -5.61 3.33
C HIS A 63 6.55 -6.47 2.42
N VAL A 64 6.01 -5.88 1.36
CA VAL A 64 5.15 -6.58 0.39
C VAL A 64 5.93 -7.66 -0.36
N LEU A 65 7.16 -7.36 -0.80
CA LEU A 65 7.96 -8.27 -1.63
C LEU A 65 8.66 -9.37 -0.82
N SER A 66 9.19 -9.03 0.36
CA SER A 66 9.97 -9.96 1.19
C SER A 66 9.15 -10.71 2.24
N GLY A 67 7.94 -10.21 2.55
CA GLY A 67 7.07 -10.74 3.59
C GLY A 67 7.47 -10.36 5.01
N ASN A 68 6.63 -10.76 5.97
CA ASN A 68 6.73 -10.33 7.37
C ASN A 68 8.05 -10.73 8.04
N ILE A 69 8.52 -11.96 7.80
CA ILE A 69 9.68 -12.53 8.49
C ILE A 69 10.97 -11.81 8.08
N ALA A 70 11.20 -11.68 6.77
CA ALA A 70 12.38 -11.01 6.23
C ALA A 70 12.40 -9.53 6.63
N TYR A 71 11.25 -8.86 6.55
CA TYR A 71 11.10 -7.48 6.98
C TYR A 71 11.48 -7.29 8.46
N GLU A 72 10.92 -8.11 9.35
CA GLU A 72 11.19 -8.03 10.79
C GLU A 72 12.64 -8.40 11.12
N PHE A 73 13.21 -9.37 10.43
CA PHE A 73 14.61 -9.74 10.58
C PHE A 73 15.52 -8.53 10.32
N VAL A 74 15.34 -7.83 9.18
CA VAL A 74 16.15 -6.64 8.86
C VAL A 74 15.89 -5.52 9.87
N ARG A 75 14.63 -5.26 10.23
CA ARG A 75 14.25 -4.21 11.18
C ARG A 75 14.90 -4.39 12.55
N LEU A 76 14.97 -5.63 13.04
CA LEU A 76 15.55 -5.94 14.35
C LEU A 76 17.08 -5.90 14.33
N ASN A 77 17.71 -6.30 13.22
CA ASN A 77 19.17 -6.33 13.08
C ASN A 77 19.79 -4.97 12.69
N VAL A 78 19.01 -4.06 12.09
CA VAL A 78 19.45 -2.71 11.71
C VAL A 78 18.59 -1.65 12.43
N PRO A 79 18.93 -1.29 13.69
CA PRO A 79 18.11 -0.38 14.49
C PRO A 79 17.96 1.00 13.85
N GLY A 80 16.72 1.47 13.76
CA GLY A 80 16.40 2.80 13.22
C GLY A 80 16.32 2.88 11.70
N ALA A 81 16.56 1.77 10.98
CA ALA A 81 16.46 1.71 9.52
C ALA A 81 15.03 1.56 9.00
N LEU A 82 14.26 0.67 9.61
CA LEU A 82 12.90 0.35 9.18
C LEU A 82 11.87 0.65 10.28
N PRO A 83 10.68 1.15 9.91
CA PRO A 83 9.58 1.37 10.86
C PRO A 83 8.98 0.05 11.36
N ALA A 84 8.31 0.10 12.51
CA ALA A 84 7.53 -1.03 13.00
C ALA A 84 6.31 -1.30 12.10
N LEU A 85 5.80 -2.54 12.09
CA LEU A 85 4.63 -2.91 11.30
C LEU A 85 3.39 -2.07 11.64
N SER A 86 3.19 -1.72 12.91
CA SER A 86 2.09 -0.83 13.33
C SER A 86 2.19 0.55 12.70
N THR A 87 3.41 1.08 12.56
CA THR A 87 3.67 2.34 11.88
C THR A 87 3.37 2.23 10.40
N LEU A 88 3.80 1.13 9.73
CA LEU A 88 3.49 0.89 8.32
C LEU A 88 1.97 0.81 8.07
N GLN A 89 1.24 0.06 8.89
CA GLN A 89 -0.21 -0.09 8.78
C GLN A 89 -0.97 1.24 8.99
N GLY A 90 -0.41 2.14 9.78
CA GLY A 90 -0.98 3.47 10.04
C GLY A 90 -0.75 4.49 8.93
N LEU A 91 0.10 4.20 7.94
CA LEU A 91 0.50 5.17 6.90
C LEU A 91 -0.69 5.63 6.04
N PRO A 92 -0.73 6.92 5.65
CA PRO A 92 -1.76 7.46 4.75
C PRO A 92 -1.86 6.70 3.43
N LEU A 93 -0.72 6.26 2.86
CA LEU A 93 -0.71 5.43 1.64
C LEU A 93 -1.58 4.17 1.79
N ASN A 94 -1.49 3.50 2.94
CA ASN A 94 -2.28 2.31 3.24
C ASN A 94 -3.77 2.62 3.50
N LYS A 95 -4.12 3.87 3.85
CA LYS A 95 -5.50 4.28 4.12
C LYS A 95 -6.22 4.78 2.87
N GLN A 96 -5.53 5.51 2.00
CA GLN A 96 -6.10 6.08 0.78
C GLN A 96 -6.37 5.04 -0.32
N HIS A 97 -5.73 3.86 -0.24
CA HIS A 97 -5.80 2.81 -1.26
C HIS A 97 -6.51 1.55 -0.80
N ARG A 98 -7.27 1.61 0.31
CA ARG A 98 -8.11 0.46 0.70
C ARG A 98 -9.19 0.27 -0.35
N MET A 99 -9.12 -0.85 -1.07
CA MET A 99 -10.22 -1.30 -1.92
C MET A 99 -11.42 -1.62 -1.03
N LYS A 100 -12.58 -1.04 -1.32
CA LYS A 100 -13.83 -1.38 -0.66
C LYS A 100 -14.62 -2.35 -1.52
N GLU A 101 -15.40 -3.21 -0.88
CA GLU A 101 -16.35 -4.07 -1.59
C GLU A 101 -17.37 -3.20 -2.34
N ALA A 102 -17.77 -3.67 -3.53
CA ALA A 102 -18.73 -2.99 -4.39
C ALA A 102 -18.31 -1.59 -4.90
N GLU A 103 -17.07 -1.13 -4.65
CA GLU A 103 -16.61 0.20 -5.08
C GLU A 103 -15.97 0.18 -6.46
N PHE A 104 -16.68 0.74 -7.45
CA PHE A 104 -16.10 1.08 -8.74
C PHE A 104 -15.52 2.50 -8.72
N ARG A 105 -14.20 2.60 -8.83
CA ARG A 105 -13.48 3.89 -8.78
C ARG A 105 -13.43 4.60 -10.13
N PHE A 106 -14.60 4.83 -10.75
CA PHE A 106 -14.70 5.45 -12.07
C PHE A 106 -14.02 6.82 -12.15
N ASP A 107 -14.16 7.66 -11.13
CA ASP A 107 -13.52 8.99 -11.11
C ASP A 107 -11.99 8.88 -11.08
N SER A 108 -11.45 7.95 -10.29
CA SER A 108 -10.00 7.69 -10.25
C SER A 108 -9.49 7.17 -11.59
N LEU A 109 -10.25 6.27 -12.22
CA LEU A 109 -9.92 5.76 -13.55
C LEU A 109 -9.97 6.87 -14.61
N SER A 110 -11.01 7.70 -14.60
CA SER A 110 -11.16 8.83 -15.53
C SER A 110 -10.01 9.83 -15.37
N ALA A 111 -9.68 10.21 -14.13
CA ALA A 111 -8.52 11.06 -13.83
C ALA A 111 -7.21 10.44 -14.34
N HIS A 112 -7.04 9.13 -14.16
CA HIS A 112 -5.87 8.40 -14.65
C HIS A 112 -5.79 8.42 -16.19
N MET A 113 -6.88 8.07 -16.89
CA MET A 113 -6.97 8.10 -18.35
C MET A 113 -6.67 9.50 -18.91
N ASN A 114 -7.22 10.54 -18.29
CA ASN A 114 -6.96 11.94 -18.64
C ASN A 114 -5.49 12.32 -18.45
N SER A 115 -4.86 11.88 -17.36
CA SER A 115 -3.43 12.13 -17.11
C SER A 115 -2.52 11.50 -18.17
N LEU A 116 -2.96 10.37 -18.73
CA LEU A 116 -2.25 9.64 -19.79
C LEU A 116 -2.65 10.11 -21.20
N LYS A 117 -3.62 11.04 -21.30
CA LYS A 117 -4.19 11.54 -22.57
C LYS A 117 -4.66 10.41 -23.50
N THR A 118 -5.23 9.37 -22.93
CA THR A 118 -5.77 8.23 -23.69
C THR A 118 -7.25 8.03 -23.37
N ASN A 119 -8.02 7.72 -24.42
CA ASN A 119 -9.45 7.44 -24.33
C ASN A 119 -9.76 5.96 -24.62
N ILE A 120 -8.72 5.14 -24.82
CA ILE A 120 -8.86 3.73 -25.19
C ILE A 120 -8.18 2.89 -24.12
N ALA A 121 -8.90 1.88 -23.64
CA ALA A 121 -8.40 0.91 -22.67
C ALA A 121 -8.90 -0.49 -23.04
N PHE A 122 -8.12 -1.50 -22.65
CA PHE A 122 -8.60 -2.87 -22.57
C PHE A 122 -9.29 -3.08 -21.22
N ALA A 123 -10.42 -3.75 -21.24
CA ALA A 123 -11.09 -4.23 -20.04
C ALA A 123 -11.01 -5.76 -20.03
N ALA A 124 -10.65 -6.32 -18.88
CA ALA A 124 -10.73 -7.73 -18.60
C ALA A 124 -11.60 -7.94 -17.36
N GLU A 125 -12.41 -8.97 -17.39
CA GLU A 125 -13.25 -9.41 -16.28
C GLU A 125 -12.89 -10.85 -15.96
N ASP A 126 -12.71 -11.14 -14.69
CA ASP A 126 -12.52 -12.50 -14.19
C ASP A 126 -13.14 -12.66 -12.80
N TRP A 127 -13.46 -13.89 -12.45
CA TRP A 127 -14.18 -14.25 -11.24
C TRP A 127 -13.46 -15.37 -10.52
N THR A 128 -13.31 -15.23 -9.21
CA THR A 128 -12.63 -16.22 -8.37
C THR A 128 -13.51 -16.64 -7.19
N ALA A 129 -13.51 -17.94 -6.91
CA ALA A 129 -14.23 -18.47 -5.76
C ALA A 129 -13.56 -18.03 -4.46
N VAL A 130 -14.38 -17.63 -3.49
CA VAL A 130 -13.90 -17.20 -2.17
C VAL A 130 -14.53 -17.97 -1.04
N ILE A 131 -13.80 -18.05 0.07
CA ILE A 131 -14.32 -18.64 1.31
C ILE A 131 -15.45 -17.73 1.81
N LYS A 132 -16.65 -18.31 1.95
CA LYS A 132 -17.85 -17.63 2.47
C LYS A 132 -17.63 -17.13 3.90
N LYS A 133 -17.11 -15.92 4.04
CA LYS A 133 -16.84 -15.28 5.33
C LYS A 133 -17.45 -13.89 5.34
N ILE A 134 -18.34 -13.67 6.30
CA ILE A 134 -18.85 -12.33 6.61
C ILE A 134 -17.88 -11.70 7.62
N SER A 135 -17.47 -10.46 7.37
CA SER A 135 -16.69 -9.65 8.31
C SER A 135 -17.35 -8.31 8.52
N TYR A 136 -17.41 -7.87 9.77
CA TYR A 136 -17.86 -6.52 10.10
C TYR A 136 -16.68 -5.54 9.99
N ASP A 137 -16.85 -4.48 9.21
CA ASP A 137 -15.92 -3.36 9.14
C ASP A 137 -16.39 -2.24 10.07
N SER A 138 -15.67 -2.07 11.18
CA SER A 138 -15.98 -1.05 12.18
C SER A 138 -15.75 0.39 11.69
N LEU A 139 -14.95 0.58 10.64
CA LEU A 139 -14.67 1.93 10.12
C LEU A 139 -15.86 2.50 9.35
N THR A 140 -16.54 1.64 8.59
CA THR A 140 -17.71 2.01 7.78
C THR A 140 -19.02 1.62 8.45
N ASN A 141 -18.96 0.91 9.57
CA ASN A 141 -20.11 0.33 10.26
C ASN A 141 -20.99 -0.50 9.30
N SER A 142 -20.34 -1.41 8.56
CA SER A 142 -20.98 -2.22 7.52
C SER A 142 -20.48 -3.66 7.54
N PHE A 143 -21.25 -4.57 6.92
CA PHE A 143 -20.81 -5.93 6.66
C PHE A 143 -20.18 -6.06 5.28
N VAL A 144 -19.11 -6.86 5.22
CA VAL A 144 -18.38 -7.25 4.02
C VAL A 144 -18.52 -8.76 3.81
N GLY A 145 -18.65 -9.20 2.54
CA GLY A 145 -18.76 -10.61 2.15
C GLY A 145 -20.21 -11.11 1.96
N LEU A 146 -21.17 -10.20 1.93
CA LEU A 146 -22.55 -10.45 1.51
C LEU A 146 -22.71 -10.07 0.03
N VAL A 147 -23.68 -10.65 -0.67
CA VAL A 147 -23.95 -10.30 -2.07
C VAL A 147 -24.53 -8.88 -2.14
N PRO A 148 -23.81 -7.88 -2.70
CA PRO A 148 -24.31 -6.51 -2.71
C PRO A 148 -25.51 -6.37 -3.65
N HIS A 149 -26.45 -5.50 -3.29
CA HIS A 149 -27.54 -5.13 -4.20
C HIS A 149 -26.99 -4.43 -5.44
N LEU A 150 -27.48 -4.84 -6.61
CA LEU A 150 -27.10 -4.26 -7.90
C LEU A 150 -28.13 -3.23 -8.33
N ASN A 151 -27.67 -2.02 -8.67
CA ASN A 151 -28.47 -0.99 -9.33
C ASN A 151 -27.95 -0.81 -10.77
N ASP A 152 -28.79 -1.09 -11.76
CA ASP A 152 -28.41 -1.13 -13.19
C ASP A 152 -27.17 -2.00 -13.48
N GLY A 153 -27.05 -3.13 -12.78
CA GLY A 153 -25.90 -4.04 -12.90
C GLY A 153 -24.65 -3.61 -12.14
N ILE A 154 -24.66 -2.45 -11.48
CA ILE A 154 -23.54 -1.94 -10.68
C ILE A 154 -23.80 -2.20 -9.19
N PRO A 155 -22.89 -2.87 -8.48
CA PRO A 155 -22.94 -3.03 -7.03
C PRO A 155 -23.08 -1.70 -6.29
N THR A 156 -23.98 -1.66 -5.31
CA THR A 156 -24.16 -0.49 -4.45
C THR A 156 -23.14 -0.53 -3.32
N THR A 157 -22.26 0.47 -3.26
CA THR A 157 -21.29 0.61 -2.18
C THR A 157 -21.99 0.75 -0.83
N LEU A 158 -21.44 0.08 0.20
CA LEU A 158 -21.93 0.17 1.59
C LEU A 158 -23.41 -0.16 1.77
N HIS A 159 -23.98 -1.03 0.92
CA HIS A 159 -25.40 -1.40 0.98
C HIS A 159 -25.84 -1.89 2.38
N TYR A 160 -24.97 -2.63 3.07
CA TYR A 160 -25.22 -3.17 4.41
C TYR A 160 -24.68 -2.29 5.54
N GLN A 161 -24.58 -0.97 5.33
CA GLN A 161 -24.22 -0.03 6.38
C GLN A 161 -25.43 0.26 7.28
N THR A 162 -25.27 0.13 8.59
CA THR A 162 -26.35 0.47 9.52
C THR A 162 -25.88 0.71 10.94
N ASP A 163 -26.46 1.72 11.59
CA ASP A 163 -26.22 2.04 13.01
C ASP A 163 -27.12 1.25 13.97
N SER A 164 -27.99 0.37 13.46
CA SER A 164 -28.91 -0.42 14.28
C SER A 164 -28.44 -1.86 14.43
N PHE A 165 -28.23 -2.30 15.68
CA PHE A 165 -27.93 -3.69 15.99
C PHE A 165 -29.01 -4.66 15.49
N LYS A 166 -30.28 -4.27 15.51
CA LYS A 166 -31.38 -5.10 15.00
C LYS A 166 -31.23 -5.35 13.50
N LYS A 167 -30.95 -4.29 12.73
CA LYS A 167 -30.71 -4.39 11.28
C LYS A 167 -29.44 -5.19 10.99
N LEU A 168 -28.37 -5.00 11.77
CA LEU A 168 -27.15 -5.83 11.63
C LEU A 168 -27.47 -7.33 11.78
N ARG A 169 -28.24 -7.69 12.82
CA ARG A 169 -28.62 -9.09 13.06
C ARG A 169 -29.49 -9.64 11.94
N GLU A 170 -30.40 -8.83 11.42
CA GLU A 170 -31.28 -9.19 10.31
C GLU A 170 -30.45 -9.46 9.05
N CYS A 171 -29.62 -8.51 8.61
CA CYS A 171 -28.74 -8.68 7.44
C CYS A 171 -27.84 -9.92 7.56
N PHE A 172 -27.26 -10.18 8.73
CA PHE A 172 -26.41 -11.36 8.93
C PHE A 172 -27.16 -12.69 8.78
N SER A 173 -28.47 -12.70 9.07
CA SER A 173 -29.30 -13.91 9.10
C SER A 173 -30.04 -14.16 7.79
N THR A 174 -30.38 -13.11 7.05
CA THR A 174 -31.23 -13.17 5.86
C THR A 174 -30.46 -13.14 4.54
N GLU A 175 -29.31 -12.47 4.52
CA GLU A 175 -28.61 -12.17 3.27
C GLU A 175 -27.69 -13.31 2.84
N ASP A 176 -27.59 -13.49 1.53
CA ASP A 176 -26.73 -14.50 0.94
C ASP A 176 -25.26 -14.09 1.02
N ARG A 177 -24.42 -15.07 1.35
CA ARG A 177 -22.97 -14.90 1.39
C ARG A 177 -22.40 -14.94 -0.01
N SER A 178 -21.52 -13.99 -0.30
CA SER A 178 -20.74 -14.03 -1.52
C SER A 178 -19.87 -15.29 -1.56
N HIS A 179 -19.91 -16.00 -2.68
CA HIS A 179 -19.07 -17.16 -2.97
C HIS A 179 -18.05 -16.87 -4.08
N LEU A 180 -18.15 -15.70 -4.70
CA LEU A 180 -17.35 -15.28 -5.84
C LEU A 180 -16.97 -13.81 -5.67
N ILE A 181 -15.73 -13.48 -5.96
CA ILE A 181 -15.30 -12.10 -6.15
C ILE A 181 -15.11 -11.89 -7.64
N ASN A 182 -15.79 -10.88 -8.18
CA ASN A 182 -15.59 -10.41 -9.54
C ASN A 182 -14.51 -9.32 -9.54
N ILE A 183 -13.52 -9.45 -10.43
CA ILE A 183 -12.41 -8.53 -10.58
C ILE A 183 -12.48 -7.96 -11.99
N HIS A 184 -12.65 -6.64 -12.06
CA HIS A 184 -12.57 -5.90 -13.30
C HIS A 184 -11.23 -5.18 -13.36
N MET A 185 -10.44 -5.47 -14.39
CA MET A 185 -9.17 -4.80 -14.66
C MET A 185 -9.32 -3.95 -15.91
N ILE A 186 -8.95 -2.68 -15.81
CA ILE A 186 -8.95 -1.75 -16.94
C ILE A 186 -7.52 -1.26 -17.15
N GLN A 187 -6.98 -1.49 -18.34
CA GLN A 187 -5.63 -1.11 -18.72
C GLN A 187 -5.65 -0.12 -19.89
N PRO A 188 -5.19 1.13 -19.69
CA PRO A 188 -5.06 2.11 -20.75
C PRO A 188 -4.11 1.63 -21.86
N ILE A 189 -4.45 1.91 -23.13
CA ILE A 189 -3.53 1.68 -24.24
C ILE A 189 -2.63 2.90 -24.37
N PHE A 190 -1.33 2.66 -24.36
CA PHE A 190 -0.33 3.65 -24.74
C PHE A 190 0.07 3.43 -26.19
N THR A 191 -0.04 4.47 -27.02
CA THR A 191 0.59 4.49 -28.34
C THR A 191 2.10 4.74 -28.16
N PHE A 192 2.86 3.72 -27.78
CA PHE A 192 4.31 3.70 -27.96
C PHE A 192 4.61 2.89 -29.23
N CYS A 193 4.99 3.62 -30.30
CA CYS A 193 5.63 3.13 -31.54
C CYS A 193 5.24 1.71 -31.99
N ILE A 194 4.18 1.61 -32.80
CA ILE A 194 4.09 0.49 -33.74
C ILE A 194 5.28 0.64 -34.70
N TRP A 195 6.15 -0.36 -34.67
CA TRP A 195 7.22 -0.57 -35.64
C TRP A 195 6.68 -0.34 -37.06
N ASN A 196 7.28 0.60 -37.79
CA ASN A 196 7.20 0.60 -39.24
C ASN A 196 7.75 -0.77 -39.71
N LYS A 197 6.91 -1.53 -40.41
CA LYS A 197 7.36 -2.57 -41.34
C LYS A 197 7.59 -1.93 -42.69
#